data_AF-A0A8S2YFH2-F1
#
_entry.id   AF-A0A8S2YFH2-F1
#
_cell.length_a   1.000
_cell.length_b   1.000
_cell.length_c   1.000
_cell.angle_alpha   90.00
_cell.angle_beta   90.00
_cell.angle_gamma   90.00
#
_symmetry.space_group_name_H-M   'P 1'
#
loop_
_entity.id
_entity.type
_entity.pdbx_description
1 polymer ?
#
loop_
_entity_poly.entity_id
_entity_poly.type
_entity_poly.pdbx_seq_one_letter_code
_entity_poly.pdbx_strand_id
1 'polypeptide(L)'
;SSKWKPIDRVELESFIGLVIRAGLHRNNHESLNDLWDISQSSPLYRGTMSLQRFRQFLQFLRFDDRQNRDKTDRLSSIRYIFELFIKQLPRHFVPGENLTVDEQLVAFRGRCCFVQYMPNKPAKYGLKFWLLCDVGSRYVLSIDLYTGKKDNIIQKN
;
A
#
# COMPACT_ATOMS: atom_id res chain seq x y z
N SER A 1 25.72 -6.51 -15.81
CA SER A 1 24.44 -5.76 -15.71
C SER A 1 23.36 -6.58 -16.38
N SER A 2 22.32 -7.02 -15.67
CA SER A 2 21.20 -7.75 -16.29
C SER A 2 20.42 -6.83 -17.21
N LYS A 3 20.15 -7.24 -18.44
CA LYS A 3 19.34 -6.47 -19.39
C LYS A 3 17.94 -6.23 -18.80
N TRP A 4 17.47 -4.98 -18.81
CA TRP A 4 16.09 -4.65 -18.41
C TRP A 4 15.11 -5.42 -19.30
N LYS A 5 14.08 -6.00 -18.69
CA LYS A 5 12.95 -6.61 -19.40
C LYS A 5 11.63 -6.04 -18.88
N PRO A 6 10.63 -5.85 -19.76
CA PRO A 6 9.28 -5.48 -19.35
C PRO A 6 8.74 -6.41 -18.26
N ILE A 7 7.89 -5.88 -17.38
CA ILE A 7 7.16 -6.66 -16.39
C ILE A 7 5.99 -7.33 -17.11
N ASP A 8 5.86 -8.65 -16.97
CA ASP A 8 4.67 -9.38 -17.38
C ASP A 8 3.73 -9.63 -16.20
N ARG A 9 2.52 -10.12 -16.52
CA ARG A 9 1.49 -10.41 -15.52
C ARG A 9 1.93 -11.46 -14.49
N VAL A 10 2.60 -12.52 -14.94
CA VAL A 10 3.02 -13.63 -14.06
C VAL A 10 4.08 -13.14 -13.07
N GLU A 11 5.03 -12.33 -13.51
CA GLU A 11 6.03 -11.73 -12.62
C GLU A 11 5.40 -10.75 -11.63
N LEU A 12 4.42 -9.94 -12.06
CA LEU A 12 3.71 -9.03 -11.16
C LEU A 12 2.94 -9.80 -10.08
N GLU A 13 2.21 -10.85 -10.46
CA GLU A 13 1.48 -11.71 -9.52
C GLU A 13 2.44 -12.44 -8.57
N SER A 14 3.58 -12.91 -9.09
CA SER A 14 4.65 -13.52 -8.31
C SER A 14 5.25 -12.54 -7.30
N PHE A 15 5.51 -11.30 -7.70
CA PHE A 15 5.97 -10.23 -6.81
C PHE A 15 4.97 -9.96 -5.68
N ILE A 16 3.69 -9.80 -6.02
CA ILE A 16 2.61 -9.59 -5.05
C ILE A 16 2.51 -10.78 -4.08
N GLY A 17 2.63 -12.01 -4.58
CA GLY A 17 2.64 -13.22 -3.77
C GLY A 17 3.78 -13.24 -2.75
N LEU A 18 4.99 -12.82 -3.15
CA LEU A 18 6.13 -12.69 -2.24
C LEU A 18 5.93 -11.58 -1.18
N VAL A 19 5.28 -10.46 -1.54
CA VAL A 19 4.94 -9.39 -0.59
C VAL A 19 3.92 -9.89 0.45
N ILE A 20 2.86 -10.58 0.01
CA ILE A 20 1.87 -11.19 0.91
C ILE A 20 2.55 -12.21 1.84
N ARG A 21 3.44 -13.04 1.28
CA ARG A 21 4.20 -14.02 2.05
C ARG A 21 5.04 -13.37 3.15
N ALA A 22 5.79 -12.31 2.83
CA ALA A 22 6.58 -11.59 3.83
C ALA A 22 5.68 -11.07 4.97
N GLY A 23 4.52 -10.50 4.62
CA GLY A 23 3.50 -10.05 5.58
C GLY A 23 2.98 -11.18 6.49
N LEU A 24 2.64 -12.33 5.91
CA LEU A 24 2.13 -13.49 6.64
C LEU A 24 3.13 -14.03 7.67
N HIS A 25 4.41 -14.09 7.30
CA HIS A 25 5.48 -14.59 8.17
C HIS A 25 6.06 -13.52 9.12
N ARG A 26 5.60 -12.27 8.99
CA ARG A 26 6.09 -11.09 9.75
C ARG A 26 7.54 -10.73 9.48
N ASN A 27 8.06 -11.08 8.30
CA ASN A 27 9.45 -10.80 7.89
C ASN A 27 9.61 -9.40 7.28
N ASN A 28 8.66 -8.50 7.53
CA ASN A 28 8.57 -7.16 6.94
C ASN A 28 9.77 -6.26 7.29
N HIS A 29 10.48 -6.62 8.35
CA HIS A 29 11.64 -5.91 8.88
C HIS A 29 12.97 -6.61 8.59
N GLU A 30 12.93 -7.81 8.00
CA GLU A 30 14.14 -8.52 7.57
C GLU A 30 14.73 -7.85 6.33
N SER A 31 16.05 -7.94 6.17
CA SER A 31 16.68 -7.41 4.97
C SER A 31 16.30 -8.28 3.77
N LEU A 32 16.26 -7.68 2.57
CA LEU A 32 16.01 -8.45 1.35
C LEU A 32 17.10 -9.51 1.09
N ASN A 33 18.31 -9.33 1.62
CA ASN A 33 19.36 -10.34 1.49
C ASN A 33 19.00 -11.57 2.32
N ASP A 34 18.53 -11.38 3.55
CA ASP A 34 18.15 -12.48 4.46
C ASP A 34 16.96 -13.26 3.90
N LEU A 35 15.96 -12.54 3.37
CA LEU A 35 14.80 -13.13 2.68
C LEU A 35 15.17 -13.97 1.45
N TRP A 36 16.34 -13.75 0.87
CA TRP A 36 16.87 -14.54 -0.24
C TRP A 36 18.02 -15.46 0.15
N ASP A 37 18.43 -15.48 1.42
CA ASP A 37 19.54 -16.28 1.92
C ASP A 37 19.21 -17.78 1.91
N ILE A 38 20.13 -18.59 1.38
CA ILE A 38 19.92 -20.03 1.15
C ILE A 38 19.63 -20.78 2.44
N SER A 39 20.29 -20.39 3.53
CA SER A 39 20.25 -21.10 4.80
C SER A 39 19.11 -20.65 5.71
N GLN A 40 18.71 -19.38 5.63
CA GLN A 40 17.78 -18.78 6.59
C GLN A 40 16.35 -18.62 6.06
N SER A 41 16.17 -18.49 4.74
CA SER A 41 14.86 -18.21 4.16
C SER A 41 14.30 -19.37 3.36
N SER A 42 12.97 -19.40 3.29
CA SER A 42 12.23 -20.38 2.50
C SER A 42 12.71 -20.40 1.05
N PRO A 43 12.98 -21.59 0.46
CA PRO A 43 13.36 -21.72 -0.95
C PRO A 43 12.38 -21.08 -1.92
N LEU A 44 11.12 -20.87 -1.49
CA LEU A 44 10.08 -20.22 -2.29
C LEU A 44 10.46 -18.81 -2.76
N TYR A 45 11.20 -18.02 -1.96
CA TYR A 45 11.64 -16.69 -2.40
C TYR A 45 12.51 -16.79 -3.67
N ARG A 46 13.57 -17.60 -3.60
CA ARG A 46 14.50 -17.85 -4.72
C ARG A 46 13.85 -18.59 -5.89
N GLY A 47 12.97 -19.54 -5.58
CA GLY A 47 12.25 -20.33 -6.58
C GLY A 47 11.19 -19.54 -7.35
N THR A 48 10.65 -18.48 -6.74
CA THR A 48 9.63 -17.62 -7.36
C THR A 48 10.26 -16.50 -8.19
N MET A 49 11.26 -15.79 -7.64
CA MET A 49 11.87 -14.64 -8.30
C MET A 49 13.28 -14.40 -7.77
N SER A 50 14.21 -13.96 -8.62
CA SER A 50 15.54 -13.57 -8.14
C SER A 50 15.51 -12.29 -7.31
N LEU A 51 16.42 -12.16 -6.34
CA LEU A 51 16.55 -10.96 -5.50
C LEU A 51 16.70 -9.69 -6.34
N GLN A 52 17.49 -9.77 -7.42
CA GLN A 52 17.69 -8.65 -8.32
C GLN A 52 16.40 -8.23 -9.03
N ARG A 53 15.58 -9.19 -9.48
CA ARG A 53 14.29 -8.89 -10.11
C ARG A 53 13.31 -8.31 -9.09
N PHE A 54 13.26 -8.84 -7.87
CA PHE A 54 12.42 -8.28 -6.79
C PHE A 54 12.79 -6.82 -6.48
N ARG A 55 14.08 -6.49 -6.42
CA ARG A 55 14.57 -5.11 -6.27
C ARG A 55 14.13 -4.19 -7.42
N GLN A 56 14.12 -4.69 -8.66
CA GLN A 56 13.60 -3.94 -9.80
C GLN A 56 12.12 -3.61 -9.64
N PHE A 57 11.30 -4.56 -9.19
CA PHE A 57 9.89 -4.29 -8.88
C PHE A 57 9.75 -3.18 -7.83
N LEU A 58 10.47 -3.28 -6.70
CA LEU A 58 10.43 -2.25 -5.65
C LEU A 58 10.82 -0.86 -6.16
N GLN A 59 11.76 -0.77 -7.09
CA GLN A 59 12.28 0.51 -7.59
C GLN A 59 11.41 1.13 -8.70
N PHE A 60 10.88 0.30 -9.60
CA PHE A 60 10.31 0.74 -10.87
C PHE A 60 8.81 0.56 -11.00
N LEU A 61 8.12 -0.09 -10.04
CA LEU A 61 6.66 -0.19 -10.08
C LEU A 61 6.02 1.21 -10.04
N ARG A 62 5.10 1.47 -10.98
CA ARG A 62 4.36 2.73 -11.13
C ARG A 62 2.89 2.42 -11.42
N PHE A 63 2.01 3.34 -11.04
CA PHE A 63 0.55 3.20 -11.19
C PHE A 63 -0.06 4.38 -11.97
N ASP A 64 0.79 5.12 -12.68
CA ASP A 64 0.40 6.30 -13.44
C ASP A 64 1.32 6.48 -14.66
N ASP A 65 0.87 7.32 -15.59
CA ASP A 65 1.73 7.88 -16.63
C ASP A 65 2.21 9.27 -16.20
N ARG A 66 3.52 9.39 -15.98
CA ARG A 66 4.16 10.62 -15.53
C ARG A 66 3.93 11.80 -16.48
N GLN A 67 3.76 11.55 -17.78
CA GLN A 67 3.56 12.62 -18.77
C GLN A 67 2.19 13.29 -18.60
N ASN A 68 1.20 12.53 -18.14
CA ASN A 68 -0.20 12.94 -18.00
C ASN A 68 -0.60 13.24 -16.55
N ARG A 69 0.38 13.41 -15.65
CA ARG A 69 0.13 13.56 -14.22
C ARG A 69 -0.49 14.92 -13.91
N ASP A 70 -1.68 14.90 -13.32
CA ASP A 70 -2.30 16.08 -12.72
C ASP A 70 -1.44 16.59 -11.55
N LYS A 71 -0.94 17.82 -11.68
CA LYS A 71 -0.08 18.46 -10.67
C LYS A 71 -0.88 19.01 -9.49
N THR A 72 -2.19 19.14 -9.62
CA THR A 72 -3.07 19.65 -8.56
C THR A 72 -3.51 18.54 -7.61
N ASP A 73 -3.70 17.31 -8.11
CA ASP A 73 -3.97 16.13 -7.28
C ASP A 73 -2.68 15.56 -6.67
N ARG A 74 -2.56 15.65 -5.35
CA ARG A 74 -1.44 15.09 -4.59
C ARG A 74 -1.39 13.55 -4.60
N LEU A 75 -2.49 12.87 -4.94
CA LEU A 75 -2.52 11.41 -5.11
C LEU A 75 -2.36 10.95 -6.55
N SER A 76 -2.12 11.84 -7.51
CA SER A 76 -2.11 11.53 -8.94
C SER A 76 -1.24 10.32 -9.32
N SER A 77 -0.14 10.07 -8.61
CA SER A 77 0.72 8.90 -8.87
C SER A 77 0.13 7.53 -8.51
N ILE A 78 -0.97 7.49 -7.74
CA ILE A 78 -1.67 6.26 -7.34
C ILE A 78 -3.20 6.36 -7.51
N ARG A 79 -3.72 7.52 -7.91
CA ARG A 79 -5.14 7.86 -8.01
C ARG A 79 -5.97 6.75 -8.66
N TYR A 80 -5.55 6.32 -9.85
CA TYR A 80 -6.24 5.30 -10.62
C TYR A 80 -6.41 3.98 -9.85
N ILE A 81 -5.31 3.41 -9.35
CA ILE A 81 -5.36 2.12 -8.65
C ILE A 81 -6.08 2.23 -7.31
N PHE A 82 -5.95 3.37 -6.62
CA PHE A 82 -6.59 3.63 -5.34
C PHE A 82 -8.12 3.69 -5.48
N GLU A 83 -8.62 4.43 -6.47
CA GLU A 83 -10.07 4.51 -6.75
C GLU A 83 -10.61 3.20 -7.31
N LEU A 84 -9.84 2.50 -8.15
CA LEU A 84 -10.22 1.18 -8.63
C LEU A 84 -10.42 0.23 -7.45
N PHE A 85 -9.50 0.21 -6.48
CA PHE A 85 -9.59 -0.61 -5.29
C PHE A 85 -10.81 -0.26 -4.42
N ILE A 86 -10.98 1.02 -4.07
CA ILE A 86 -12.09 1.48 -3.22
C ILE A 86 -13.44 1.15 -3.85
N LYS A 87 -13.57 1.31 -5.18
CA LYS A 87 -14.80 0.99 -5.91
C LYS A 87 -15.18 -0.49 -5.84
N GLN A 88 -14.23 -1.40 -5.62
CA GLN A 88 -14.53 -2.82 -5.48
C GLN A 88 -15.11 -3.16 -4.10
N LEU A 89 -14.69 -2.46 -3.04
CA LEU A 89 -15.03 -2.79 -1.65
C LEU A 89 -16.55 -3.00 -1.42
N PRO A 90 -17.44 -2.03 -1.72
CA PRO A 90 -18.87 -2.20 -1.48
C PRO A 90 -19.55 -3.15 -2.48
N ARG A 91 -18.86 -3.59 -3.55
CA ARG A 91 -19.42 -4.53 -4.53
C ARG A 91 -19.27 -5.99 -4.09
N HIS A 92 -18.34 -6.26 -3.18
CA HIS A 92 -18.02 -7.62 -2.72
C HIS A 92 -18.48 -7.89 -1.28
N PHE A 93 -19.19 -6.95 -0.66
CA PHE A 93 -19.67 -7.10 0.70
C PHE A 93 -20.95 -6.29 0.94
N VAL A 94 -21.95 -6.92 1.54
CA VAL A 94 -23.17 -6.26 2.03
C VAL A 94 -22.98 -6.00 3.52
N PRO A 95 -22.94 -4.74 3.98
CA PRO A 95 -22.73 -4.45 5.39
C PRO A 95 -23.94 -4.80 6.27
N GLY A 96 -23.67 -4.99 7.55
CA GLY A 96 -24.71 -5.06 8.57
C GLY A 96 -25.24 -3.67 8.93
N GLU A 97 -26.04 -3.62 10.00
CA GLU A 97 -26.72 -2.40 10.45
C GLU A 97 -25.78 -1.36 11.05
N ASN A 98 -24.65 -1.81 11.61
CA ASN A 98 -23.75 -0.97 12.39
C ASN A 98 -22.47 -0.66 11.60
N LEU A 99 -22.30 0.61 11.26
CA LEU A 99 -21.11 1.14 10.60
C LEU A 99 -20.34 2.08 11.51
N THR A 100 -19.03 2.14 11.33
CA THR A 100 -18.16 3.06 12.05
C THR A 100 -17.20 3.74 11.09
N VAL A 101 -16.85 5.00 11.40
CA VAL A 101 -15.79 5.74 10.73
C VAL A 101 -14.66 5.96 11.73
N ASP A 102 -13.43 5.60 11.36
CA ASP A 102 -12.27 5.78 12.23
C ASP A 102 -11.00 6.10 11.41
N GLU A 103 -9.98 6.58 12.12
CA GLU A 103 -8.68 6.98 11.59
C GLU A 103 -7.64 5.86 11.72
N GLN A 104 -7.09 5.43 10.59
CA GLN A 104 -5.92 4.57 10.53
C GLN A 104 -4.68 5.35 10.11
N LEU A 105 -3.57 5.15 10.82
CA LEU A 105 -2.28 5.70 10.45
C LEU A 105 -1.34 4.59 9.97
N VAL A 106 -0.93 4.65 8.71
CA VAL A 106 0.09 3.74 8.15
C VAL A 106 1.47 4.39 8.29
N ALA A 107 2.34 3.74 9.05
CA ALA A 107 3.67 4.27 9.37
C ALA A 107 4.46 4.59 8.10
N PHE A 108 4.91 5.85 7.97
CA PHE A 108 5.70 6.30 6.84
C PHE A 108 6.51 7.53 7.23
N ARG A 109 7.81 7.52 6.95
CA ARG A 109 8.75 8.63 7.25
C ARG A 109 9.46 9.17 6.00
N GLY A 110 9.07 8.73 4.81
CA GLY A 110 9.64 9.23 3.57
C GLY A 110 9.19 10.65 3.26
N ARG A 111 9.82 11.26 2.24
CA ARG A 111 9.44 12.59 1.74
C ARG A 111 8.11 12.52 1.01
N CYS A 112 7.04 12.94 1.68
CA CYS A 112 5.71 13.05 1.12
C CYS A 112 5.01 14.25 1.77
N CYS A 113 4.33 15.08 0.96
CA CYS A 113 3.76 16.35 1.41
C CYS A 113 2.51 16.21 2.31
N PHE A 114 2.00 14.99 2.48
CA PHE A 114 0.80 14.71 3.29
C PHE A 114 1.04 13.72 4.45
N VAL A 115 2.30 13.49 4.83
CA VAL A 115 2.61 12.78 6.09
C VAL A 115 2.04 13.57 7.27
N GLN A 116 1.30 12.88 8.14
CA GLN A 116 0.72 13.43 9.35
C GLN A 116 1.50 12.99 10.59
N TYR A 117 1.54 13.89 11.58
CA TYR A 117 2.00 13.60 12.92
C TYR A 117 0.80 13.39 13.85
N MET A 118 0.73 12.24 14.51
CA MET A 118 -0.32 11.88 15.46
C MET A 118 0.32 11.36 16.75
N PRO A 119 0.46 12.20 17.80
CA PRO A 119 1.26 11.86 18.99
C PRO A 119 0.74 10.65 19.77
N ASN A 120 -0.57 10.39 19.69
CA ASN A 120 -1.24 9.31 20.44
C ASN A 120 -1.24 7.96 19.69
N LYS A 121 -0.73 7.89 18.46
CA LYS A 121 -0.62 6.62 17.71
C LYS A 121 0.78 6.00 17.92
N PRO A 122 0.91 4.66 17.96
CA PRO A 122 2.20 4.00 18.16
C PRO A 122 3.27 4.42 17.14
N ALA A 123 2.89 4.44 15.87
CA ALA A 123 3.66 5.17 14.86
C ALA A 123 3.26 6.65 14.94
N LYS A 124 4.19 7.53 15.32
CA LYS A 124 3.87 8.96 15.44
C LYS A 124 3.73 9.67 14.10
N TYR A 125 4.33 9.13 13.03
CA TYR A 125 4.35 9.72 11.69
C TYR A 125 3.88 8.70 10.65
N GLY A 126 2.99 9.14 9.75
CA GLY A 126 2.50 8.25 8.70
C GLY A 126 1.48 8.89 7.76
N LEU A 127 0.92 8.06 6.91
CA LEU A 127 -0.20 8.40 6.03
C LEU A 127 -1.51 8.18 6.80
N LYS A 128 -2.32 9.23 6.96
CA LYS A 128 -3.60 9.18 7.66
C LYS A 128 -4.71 8.78 6.68
N PHE A 129 -5.43 7.73 7.01
CA PHE A 129 -6.59 7.23 6.29
C PHE A 129 -7.83 7.36 7.16
N TRP A 130 -8.94 7.74 6.55
CA TRP A 130 -10.28 7.57 7.08
C TRP A 130 -10.86 6.29 6.51
N LEU A 131 -11.39 5.43 7.37
CA LEU A 131 -11.98 4.15 6.99
C LEU A 131 -13.45 4.13 7.39
N LEU A 132 -14.33 3.78 6.44
CA LEU A 132 -15.69 3.37 6.75
C LEU A 132 -15.71 1.85 6.86
N CYS A 133 -16.06 1.33 8.03
CA CYS A 133 -16.03 -0.10 8.32
C CYS A 133 -17.37 -0.60 8.84
N ASP A 134 -17.70 -1.85 8.48
CA ASP A 134 -18.74 -2.62 9.16
C ASP A 134 -18.25 -3.11 10.52
N VAL A 135 -19.03 -2.89 11.57
CA VAL A 135 -18.61 -3.18 12.96
C VAL A 135 -18.52 -4.68 13.22
N GLY A 136 -19.46 -5.48 12.70
CA GLY A 136 -19.54 -6.91 12.98
C GLY A 136 -18.42 -7.71 12.32
N SER A 137 -18.19 -7.47 11.03
CA SER A 137 -17.18 -8.18 10.22
C SER A 137 -15.81 -7.51 10.23
N ARG A 138 -15.74 -6.23 10.61
CA ARG A 138 -14.55 -5.36 10.45
C ARG A 138 -14.16 -5.14 8.98
N TYR A 139 -15.08 -5.39 8.06
CA TYR A 139 -14.87 -5.18 6.64
C TYR A 139 -14.82 -3.68 6.31
N VAL A 140 -13.86 -3.27 5.48
CA VAL A 140 -13.70 -1.88 5.03
C VAL A 140 -14.55 -1.65 3.79
N LEU A 141 -15.50 -0.72 3.85
CA LEU A 141 -16.40 -0.35 2.76
C LEU A 141 -15.87 0.80 1.92
N SER A 142 -15.13 1.73 2.54
CA SER A 142 -14.55 2.89 1.85
C SER A 142 -13.31 3.39 2.58
N ILE A 143 -12.41 4.03 1.84
CA ILE A 143 -11.14 4.56 2.32
C ILE A 143 -10.97 5.97 1.74
N ASP A 144 -10.60 6.94 2.56
CA ASP A 144 -10.14 8.24 2.11
C ASP A 144 -8.74 8.53 2.68
N LEU A 145 -7.80 8.95 1.81
CA LEU A 145 -6.44 9.27 2.21
C LEU A 145 -6.31 10.77 2.40
N TYR A 146 -6.00 11.18 3.62
CA TYR A 146 -5.82 12.59 3.95
C TYR A 146 -4.60 13.17 3.26
N THR A 147 -4.83 14.09 2.32
CA THR A 147 -3.76 14.77 1.56
C THR A 147 -3.45 16.20 2.03
N GLY A 148 -3.91 16.58 3.22
CA GLY A 148 -3.93 17.96 3.70
C GLY A 148 -5.32 18.60 3.58
N LYS A 149 -5.47 19.80 4.14
CA LYS A 149 -6.74 20.55 4.10
C LYS A 149 -7.17 20.82 2.68
N LYS A 150 -8.41 20.45 2.34
CA LYS A 150 -9.12 20.89 1.14
C LYS A 150 -10.13 21.96 1.58
N ASP A 151 -10.08 23.13 0.96
CA ASP A 151 -11.10 24.19 1.01
C ASP A 151 -11.64 24.60 2.39
N ASN A 152 -10.77 24.96 3.35
CA ASN A 152 -11.16 25.47 4.68
C ASN A 152 -12.09 24.56 5.52
N ILE A 153 -12.42 23.36 5.05
CA ILE A 153 -13.19 22.38 5.80
C ILE A 153 -12.23 21.74 6.81
N ILE A 154 -12.48 22.01 8.09
CA ILE A 154 -11.79 21.35 9.19
C ILE A 154 -12.28 19.91 9.21
N GLN A 155 -11.43 18.96 8.77
CA GLN A 155 -11.61 17.56 9.10
C GLN A 155 -11.26 17.41 10.59
N LYS A 156 -12.28 17.54 11.44
CA LYS A 156 -12.14 17.30 12.88
C LYS A 156 -11.83 15.82 13.09
N ASN A 157 -10.89 15.55 14.00
CA ASN A 157 -10.78 14.23 14.62
C ASN A 157 -12.03 13.96 15.45
#